data_AF-A0A7V9HJA6-F1
#
_entry.id   AF-A0A7V9HJA6-F1
#
_cell.length_a   1.000
_cell.length_b   1.000
_cell.length_c   1.000
_cell.angle_alpha   90.00
_cell.angle_beta   90.00
_cell.angle_gamma   90.00
#
_symmetry.space_group_name_H-M   'P 1'
#
loop_
_entity.id
_entity.type
_entity.pdbx_description
1 polymer ?
#
loop_
_entity_poly.entity_id
_entity_poly.type
_entity_poly.pdbx_seq_one_letter_code
_entity_poly.pdbx_strand_id
1 'polypeptide(L)'
;MLTAVLYGVLASAGLLVGAVIGLVSAPPRRLVAAVVAFGSGVLVSALTFELMEEAFAAGSQLFTIGGFLLGAVLYVIADIILERLAARSPRRAGRDRGDVVAGAPQIPVTSAQA
;
A
#
# COMPACT_ATOMS: atom_id res chain seq x y z
N MET A 1 -28.02 -8.09 -3.12
CA MET A 1 -27.75 -6.69 -2.68
C MET A 1 -27.24 -6.65 -1.24
N LEU A 2 -28.01 -7.11 -0.23
CA LEU A 2 -27.56 -7.12 1.17
C LEU A 2 -26.27 -7.93 1.40
N THR A 3 -26.12 -9.07 0.73
CA THR A 3 -24.91 -9.92 0.83
C THR A 3 -23.64 -9.23 0.34
N ALA A 4 -23.69 -8.52 -0.79
CA ALA A 4 -22.56 -7.75 -1.30
C ALA A 4 -22.17 -6.62 -0.33
N VAL A 5 -23.16 -5.96 0.29
CA VAL A 5 -22.91 -4.96 1.34
C VAL A 5 -22.24 -5.60 2.56
N LEU A 6 -22.73 -6.76 3.02
CA LEU A 6 -22.14 -7.47 4.15
C LEU A 6 -20.69 -7.89 3.89
N TYR A 7 -20.40 -8.47 2.72
CA TYR A 7 -19.03 -8.84 2.36
C TYR A 7 -18.12 -7.62 2.20
N GLY A 8 -18.62 -6.51 1.64
CA GLY A 8 -17.87 -5.27 1.54
C GLY A 8 -17.51 -4.67 2.91
N VAL A 9 -18.48 -4.66 3.84
CA VAL A 9 -18.27 -4.22 5.22
C VAL A 9 -17.27 -5.13 5.92
N LEU A 10 -17.42 -6.45 5.77
CA LEU A 10 -16.55 -7.43 6.40
C LEU A 10 -15.11 -7.35 5.86
N ALA A 11 -14.92 -7.18 4.55
CA ALA A 11 -13.61 -7.01 3.93
C ALA A 11 -12.92 -5.71 4.38
N SER A 12 -13.69 -4.62 4.53
CA SER A 12 -13.16 -3.31 4.92
C SER A 12 -12.88 -3.18 6.42
N ALA A 13 -13.55 -3.98 7.26
CA ALA A 13 -13.39 -3.93 8.72
C ALA A 13 -11.94 -4.19 9.17
N GLY A 14 -11.19 -5.02 8.44
CA GLY A 14 -9.78 -5.27 8.72
C GLY A 14 -8.91 -4.00 8.66
N LEU A 15 -9.23 -3.06 7.78
CA LEU A 15 -8.51 -1.79 7.65
C LEU A 15 -8.75 -0.88 8.85
N LEU A 16 -9.99 -0.81 9.34
CA LEU A 16 -10.33 -0.07 10.56
C LEU A 16 -9.60 -0.63 11.77
N VAL A 17 -9.60 -1.95 11.93
CA VAL A 17 -8.88 -2.62 13.02
C VAL A 17 -7.37 -2.35 12.93
N GLY A 18 -6.78 -2.50 11.74
CA GLY A 18 -5.36 -2.21 11.52
C GLY A 18 -4.99 -0.76 11.81
N ALA A 19 -5.83 0.20 11.41
CA ALA A 19 -5.62 1.63 11.68
C ALA A 19 -5.69 1.96 13.17
N VAL A 20 -6.67 1.41 13.89
CA VAL A 20 -6.80 1.58 15.35
C VAL A 20 -5.57 0.99 16.06
N ILE A 21 -5.14 -0.21 15.67
CA ILE A 21 -3.94 -0.85 16.23
C ILE A 21 -2.71 0.02 15.97
N GLY A 22 -2.53 0.54 14.75
CA GLY A 22 -1.40 1.41 14.40
C GLY A 22 -1.42 2.79 15.07
N LEU A 23 -2.59 3.26 15.51
CA LEU A 23 -2.73 4.53 16.23
C LEU A 23 -2.47 4.37 17.74
N VAL A 24 -2.99 3.30 18.34
CA VAL A 24 -2.86 3.05 19.79
C VAL A 24 -1.52 2.40 20.13
N SER A 25 -1.01 1.56 19.24
CA SER A 25 0.27 0.87 19.40
C SER A 25 1.22 1.30 18.29
N ALA A 26 2.49 1.52 18.61
CA ALA A 26 3.55 1.72 17.61
C ALA A 26 4.22 0.36 17.35
N PRO A 27 3.69 -0.50 16.46
CA PRO A 27 4.22 -1.84 16.27
C PRO A 27 5.67 -1.80 15.76
N PRO A 28 6.49 -2.79 16.15
CA PRO A 28 7.86 -2.87 15.67
C PRO A 28 7.88 -3.12 14.16
N ARG A 29 8.84 -2.49 13.46
CA ARG A 29 8.98 -2.54 11.98
C ARG A 29 8.99 -3.96 11.40
N ARG A 30 9.57 -4.94 12.13
CA ARG A 30 9.59 -6.35 11.70
C ARG A 30 8.19 -6.94 11.57
N LEU A 31 7.29 -6.59 12.48
CA LEU A 31 5.91 -7.08 12.44
C LEU A 31 5.17 -6.46 11.26
N VAL A 32 5.32 -5.15 11.04
CA VAL A 32 4.73 -4.47 9.88
C VAL A 32 5.24 -5.07 8.58
N ALA A 33 6.55 -5.30 8.46
CA ALA A 33 7.13 -5.96 7.29
C ALA A 33 6.60 -7.38 7.08
N ALA A 34 6.44 -8.17 8.16
CA ALA A 34 5.88 -9.51 8.08
C ALA A 34 4.40 -9.51 7.62
N VAL A 35 3.59 -8.58 8.14
CA VAL A 35 2.19 -8.42 7.74
C VAL A 35 2.07 -7.99 6.28
N VAL A 36 2.89 -7.05 5.81
CA VAL A 36 2.90 -6.61 4.40
C VAL A 36 3.35 -7.75 3.49
N ALA A 37 4.38 -8.51 3.87
CA ALA A 37 4.84 -9.67 3.10
C ALA A 37 3.74 -10.74 3.01
N PHE A 38 3.07 -11.04 4.12
CA PHE A 38 1.95 -11.97 4.15
C PHE A 38 0.79 -11.49 3.27
N GLY A 39 0.38 -10.23 3.42
CA GLY A 39 -0.71 -9.64 2.64
C GLY A 39 -0.42 -9.65 1.14
N SER A 40 0.80 -9.31 0.73
CA SER A 40 1.21 -9.39 -0.67
C SER A 40 1.14 -10.82 -1.21
N GLY A 41 1.59 -11.83 -0.44
CA GLY A 41 1.49 -13.23 -0.83
C GLY A 41 0.05 -13.71 -1.01
N VAL A 42 -0.84 -13.34 -0.09
CA VAL A 42 -2.28 -13.66 -0.18
C VAL A 42 -2.92 -13.01 -1.41
N LEU A 43 -2.61 -11.74 -1.68
CA LEU A 43 -3.12 -11.02 -2.86
C LEU A 43 -2.67 -11.68 -4.17
N VAL A 44 -1.39 -12.06 -4.29
CA VAL A 44 -0.87 -12.74 -5.48
C VAL A 44 -1.54 -14.11 -5.66
N SER A 45 -1.79 -14.84 -4.57
CA SER A 45 -2.42 -16.15 -4.60
C SER A 45 -3.89 -16.06 -5.06
N ALA A 46 -4.66 -15.15 -4.47
CA ALA A 46 -6.04 -14.88 -4.87
C ALA A 46 -6.14 -14.40 -6.32
N LEU A 47 -5.23 -13.51 -6.74
CA LEU A 47 -5.17 -13.05 -8.12
C LEU A 47 -4.91 -14.20 -9.10
N THR A 48 -4.05 -15.16 -8.75
CA THR A 48 -3.68 -16.26 -9.64
C THR A 48 -4.79 -17.30 -9.74
N PHE A 49 -5.38 -17.72 -8.62
CA PHE A 49 -6.34 -18.82 -8.57
C PHE A 49 -7.80 -18.38 -8.66
N GLU A 50 -8.18 -17.21 -8.14
CA GLU A 50 -9.57 -16.78 -8.18
C GLU A 50 -9.88 -15.83 -9.34
N LEU A 51 -8.91 -14.99 -9.74
CA LEU A 51 -9.14 -14.03 -10.83
C LEU A 51 -8.64 -14.54 -12.18
N MET A 52 -7.37 -14.94 -12.27
CA MET A 52 -6.77 -15.32 -13.56
C MET A 52 -7.31 -16.65 -14.08
N GLU A 53 -7.54 -17.63 -13.20
CA GLU A 53 -8.17 -18.90 -13.58
C GLU A 53 -9.56 -18.67 -14.18
N GLU A 54 -10.42 -17.91 -13.49
CA GLU A 54 -11.76 -17.57 -13.96
C GLU A 54 -11.71 -16.73 -15.25
N ALA A 55 -10.79 -15.76 -15.35
CA ALA A 55 -10.63 -14.93 -16.54
C ALA A 55 -10.14 -15.70 -17.77
N PHE A 56 -9.40 -16.80 -17.57
CA PHE A 56 -9.04 -17.71 -18.67
C PHE A 56 -10.19 -18.65 -19.05
N ALA A 57 -11.02 -19.05 -18.09
CA ALA A 57 -12.20 -19.86 -18.36
C ALA A 57 -13.31 -19.08 -19.09
N ALA A 58 -13.51 -17.81 -18.72
CA ALA A 58 -14.60 -16.98 -19.23
C ALA A 58 -14.27 -16.24 -20.56
N GLY A 59 -12.99 -16.07 -20.90
CA GLY A 59 -12.56 -15.20 -22.00
C GLY A 59 -11.39 -15.75 -22.82
N SER A 60 -10.96 -15.01 -23.83
CA SER A 60 -9.80 -15.41 -24.63
C SER A 60 -8.49 -15.15 -23.87
N GLN A 61 -7.58 -16.13 -23.89
CA GLN A 61 -6.30 -16.07 -23.20
C GLN A 61 -5.46 -14.83 -23.54
N LEU A 62 -5.47 -14.41 -24.82
CA LEU A 62 -4.70 -13.25 -25.28
C LEU A 62 -5.19 -11.92 -24.68
N PHE A 63 -6.51 -11.71 -24.64
CA PHE A 63 -7.08 -10.50 -24.03
C PHE A 63 -6.89 -10.49 -22.51
N THR A 64 -6.98 -11.64 -21.84
CA THR A 64 -6.74 -11.74 -20.38
C THR A 64 -5.30 -11.38 -20.03
N ILE A 65 -4.31 -11.96 -20.72
CA ILE A 65 -2.89 -11.63 -20.52
C ILE A 65 -2.62 -10.15 -20.86
N GLY A 66 -3.16 -9.67 -22.00
CA GLY A 66 -2.99 -8.29 -22.42
C GLY A 66 -3.56 -7.29 -21.40
N GLY A 67 -4.76 -7.55 -20.88
CA GLY A 67 -5.40 -6.75 -19.84
C GLY A 67 -4.63 -6.76 -18.52
N PHE A 68 -4.13 -7.93 -18.10
CA PHE A 68 -3.31 -8.06 -16.90
C PHE A 68 -2.00 -7.26 -17.01
N LEU A 69 -1.28 -7.40 -18.14
CA LEU A 69 -0.04 -6.67 -18.38
C LEU A 69 -0.27 -5.15 -18.45
N LEU A 70 -1.34 -4.73 -19.13
CA LEU A 70 -1.72 -3.32 -19.18
C LEU A 70 -2.02 -2.77 -17.78
N GLY A 71 -2.78 -3.51 -16.98
CA GLY A 71 -3.07 -3.15 -15.59
C GLY A 71 -1.81 -3.02 -14.73
N ALA A 72 -0.87 -3.96 -14.86
CA ALA A 72 0.40 -3.92 -14.16
C ALA A 72 1.24 -2.68 -14.56
N VAL A 73 1.32 -2.39 -15.86
CA VAL A 73 2.03 -1.20 -16.36
C VAL A 73 1.39 0.09 -15.83
N LEU A 74 0.05 0.19 -15.85
CA LEU A 74 -0.67 1.34 -15.33
C LEU A 74 -0.43 1.53 -13.82
N TYR A 75 -0.45 0.45 -13.04
CA TYR A 75 -0.15 0.49 -11.61
C TYR A 75 1.26 1.01 -11.34
N VAL A 76 2.28 0.48 -12.04
CA VAL A 76 3.67 0.91 -11.88
C VAL A 76 3.85 2.38 -12.27
N ILE A 77 3.23 2.83 -13.36
CA ILE A 77 3.28 4.25 -13.76
C ILE A 77 2.67 5.14 -12.69
N ALA A 78 1.50 4.76 -12.15
CA ALA A 78 0.83 5.51 -11.09
C ALA A 78 1.69 5.58 -9.82
N ASP A 79 2.31 4.46 -9.43
CA ASP A 79 3.22 4.38 -8.28
C ASP A 79 4.44 5.29 -8.46
N ILE A 80 5.08 5.26 -9.64
CA ILE A 80 6.20 6.16 -9.98
C ILE A 80 5.78 7.63 -9.92
N ILE A 81 4.59 7.98 -10.43
CA ILE A 81 4.08 9.35 -10.35
C ILE A 81 3.87 9.76 -8.89
N LEU A 82 3.29 8.88 -8.09
CA LEU A 82 3.04 9.12 -6.67
C LEU A 82 4.35 9.30 -5.88
N GLU A 83 5.36 8.48 -6.12
CA GLU A 83 6.69 8.57 -5.54
C GLU A 83 7.35 9.92 -5.89
N ARG A 84 7.27 10.34 -7.16
CA ARG A 84 7.81 11.64 -7.61
C ARG A 84 7.10 12.83 -6.97
N LEU A 85 5.79 12.74 -6.75
CA LEU A 85 5.02 13.76 -6.04
C LEU A 85 5.38 13.77 -4.55
N ALA A 86 5.52 12.61 -3.93
CA ALA A 86 5.91 12.46 -2.53
C ALA A 86 7.33 12.99 -2.26
N ALA A 87 8.27 12.79 -3.19
CA ALA A 87 9.64 13.32 -3.10
C ALA A 87 9.72 14.86 -3.01
N ARG A 88 8.68 15.58 -3.47
CA ARG A 88 8.60 17.05 -3.33
C ARG A 88 8.31 17.50 -1.89
N SER A 89 7.89 16.60 -1.01
CA SER A 89 7.74 16.84 0.42
C SER A 89 8.70 15.95 1.20
N PRO A 90 10.00 16.31 1.31
CA PRO A 90 10.96 15.53 2.05
C PRO A 90 10.46 15.35 3.49
N ARG A 91 10.40 14.09 3.97
CA ARG A 91 10.06 13.80 5.35
C ARG A 91 11.13 14.39 6.27
N ARG A 92 10.73 15.33 7.13
CA ARG A 92 11.62 16.14 7.99
C ARG A 92 11.83 15.51 9.37
N ALA A 93 10.94 14.59 9.77
CA ALA A 93 11.03 13.81 10.99
C ALA A 93 10.46 12.41 10.72
N GLY A 94 11.19 11.40 11.14
CA GLY A 94 10.78 10.00 11.12
C GLY A 94 11.39 9.29 12.32
N ARG A 95 10.73 8.24 12.78
CA ARG A 95 11.18 7.47 13.95
C ARG A 95 12.38 6.56 13.59
N ASP A 96 12.62 6.34 12.29
CA ASP A 96 13.74 5.57 11.76
C ASP A 96 14.79 6.45 11.04
N ARG A 97 16.06 6.04 11.16
CA ARG A 97 17.24 6.72 10.60
C ARG A 97 17.25 6.83 9.06
N GLY A 98 16.43 6.01 8.37
CA GLY A 98 16.28 6.02 6.91
C GLY A 98 15.17 6.92 6.38
N ASP A 99 14.32 7.47 7.25
CA ASP A 99 13.18 8.32 6.88
C ASP A 99 13.58 9.79 6.66
N VAL A 100 14.77 10.18 7.12
CA VAL A 100 15.25 11.56 7.09
C VAL A 100 16.23 11.74 5.93
N VAL A 101 15.87 12.60 5.00
CA VAL A 101 16.71 12.89 3.82
C VAL A 101 17.87 13.81 4.22
N ALA A 102 19.10 13.37 3.93
CA ALA A 102 20.30 14.18 4.15
C ALA A 102 20.27 15.44 3.26
N GLY A 103 20.23 16.63 3.86
CA GLY A 103 20.22 17.92 3.14
C GLY A 103 18.91 18.72 3.25
N ALA A 104 17.93 18.30 4.06
CA ALA A 104 16.77 19.13 4.35
C ALA A 104 17.18 20.46 5.04
N PRO A 105 16.72 21.64 4.58
CA PRO A 105 17.03 22.92 5.21
C PRO A 105 16.64 22.91 6.70
N GLN A 106 17.59 23.26 7.58
CA GLN A 106 17.32 23.37 9.01
C GLN A 106 16.36 24.55 9.25
N ILE A 107 15.18 24.27 9.82
CA ILE A 107 14.34 25.33 10.36
C ILE A 107 15.07 25.86 11.59
N PRO A 108 15.38 27.17 11.67
CA PRO A 108 15.97 27.74 12.86
C PRO A 108 15.05 27.43 14.04
N VAL A 109 15.53 26.64 14.99
CA VAL A 109 14.85 26.49 16.27
C VAL A 109 14.88 27.86 16.93
N THR A 110 13.72 28.49 17.06
CA THR A 110 13.49 29.66 17.91
C THR A 110 13.56 29.21 19.37
N SER A 111 14.72 28.70 19.79
CA SER A 111 15.04 28.37 21.18
C SER A 111 15.77 29.52 21.88
N ALA A 112 15.82 30.71 21.26
CA ALA A 112 16.38 31.94 21.82
C ALA A 112 15.31 32.95 22.27
N GLN A 113 14.04 32.53 22.41
CA GLN A 113 12.98 33.36 22.97
C GLN A 113 12.21 32.59 24.06
N ALA A 114 12.90 32.23 25.14
CA ALA A 114 12.32 31.93 26.45
C ALA A 114 13.32 32.33 27.53
#